data_AF-A0AAE2DYH3-F1
#
_entry.id   AF-A0AAE2DYH3-F1
#
_cell.length_a   1.000
_cell.length_b   1.000
_cell.length_c   1.000
_cell.angle_alpha   90.00
_cell.angle_beta   90.00
_cell.angle_gamma   90.00
#
_symmetry.space_group_name_H-M   'P 1'
#
loop_
_entity.id
_entity.type
_entity.pdbx_description
1 polymer ?
#
loop_
_entity_poly.entity_id
_entity_poly.type
_entity_poly.pdbx_seq_one_letter_code
_entity_poly.pdbx_strand_id
1 'polypeptide(L)' 'MKDKKRREKLLEIVGYHNEALRLAGGISAKQRRFIEVAANYGKELEPDGWLAGGGSQVKNPKAKN' A
#
# COMPACT_ATOMS: atom_id res chain seq x y z
N MET A 1 -19.80 -29.37 9.55
CA MET A 1 -20.48 -28.29 8.78
C MET A 1 -19.67 -26.99 8.71
N LYS A 2 -19.11 -26.47 9.81
CA LYS A 2 -18.33 -25.23 9.81
C LYS A 2 -17.01 -25.32 9.01
N ASP A 3 -16.30 -26.44 9.12
CA ASP A 3 -14.99 -26.59 8.45
C ASP A 3 -15.09 -26.79 6.94
N LYS A 4 -16.15 -27.48 6.49
CA LYS A 4 -16.44 -27.65 5.06
C LYS A 4 -16.70 -26.31 4.37
N LYS A 5 -17.59 -25.49 4.95
CA LYS A 5 -17.88 -24.13 4.45
C LYS A 5 -16.65 -23.23 4.47
N ARG A 6 -15.83 -23.32 5.52
CA ARG A 6 -14.55 -22.58 5.60
C ARG A 6 -13.61 -22.99 4.48
N ARG A 7 -13.50 -24.29 4.18
CA ARG A 7 -12.64 -24.81 3.13
C ARG A 7 -13.12 -24.40 1.74
N GLU A 8 -14.42 -24.44 1.49
CA GLU A 8 -15.04 -23.94 0.25
C GLU A 8 -14.73 -22.45 0.04
N LYS A 9 -14.89 -21.63 1.07
CA LYS A 9 -14.56 -20.20 1.02
C LYS A 9 -13.07 -19.94 0.75
N LEU A 10 -12.18 -20.75 1.32
CA LEU A 10 -10.74 -20.64 1.03
C LEU A 10 -10.42 -20.98 -0.42
N LEU A 11 -11.07 -21.99 -0.99
CA LEU A 11 -10.90 -22.35 -2.40
C LEU A 11 -11.39 -21.23 -3.33
N GLU A 12 -12.51 -20.60 -2.99
CA GLU A 12 -13.06 -19.47 -3.72
C GLU A 12 -12.11 -18.26 -3.71
N ILE A 13 -11.52 -17.94 -2.55
CA ILE A 13 -10.50 -16.88 -2.42
C ILE A 13 -9.28 -17.17 -3.30
N VAL A 14 -8.80 -18.42 -3.31
CA VAL A 14 -7.67 -18.82 -4.18
C VAL A 14 -8.04 -18.67 -5.66
N GLY A 15 -9.28 -19.03 -6.04
CA GLY A 15 -9.81 -18.81 -7.38
C GLY A 15 -9.78 -17.34 -7.80
N TYR A 16 -10.31 -16.45 -6.95
CA TYR A 16 -10.29 -15.01 -7.21
C TYR A 16 -8.87 -14.43 -7.26
N HIS A 17 -7.95 -14.92 -6.42
CA HIS A 17 -6.56 -14.47 -6.43
C HIS A 17 -5.86 -14.84 -7.75
N ASN A 18 -6.04 -16.07 -8.23
CA ASN A 18 -5.48 -16.51 -9.51
C ASN A 18 -6.07 -15.73 -10.69
N GLU A 19 -7.37 -15.46 -10.67
CA GLU A 19 -8.04 -14.69 -11.71
C GLU A 19 -7.58 -13.22 -11.71
N ALA A 20 -7.39 -12.63 -10.53
CA ALA A 20 -6.81 -11.30 -10.40
C ALA A 20 -5.38 -11.23 -10.94
N LEU A 21 -4.54 -12.24 -10.67
CA LEU A 21 -3.19 -12.33 -11.25
C LEU A 21 -3.21 -12.48 -12.77
N ARG A 22 -4.16 -13.28 -13.31
CA ARG A 22 -4.35 -13.45 -14.74
C ARG A 22 -4.76 -12.15 -15.42
N LEU A 23 -5.69 -11.40 -14.82
CA LEU A 23 -6.23 -10.16 -15.35
C LEU A 23 -5.25 -8.97 -15.21
N ALA A 24 -4.58 -8.86 -14.07
CA ALA A 24 -3.62 -7.77 -13.82
C ALA A 24 -2.31 -7.94 -14.61
N GLY A 25 -2.03 -9.15 -15.09
CA GLY A 25 -0.69 -9.55 -15.50
C GLY A 25 0.21 -9.70 -14.27
N GLY A 26 1.20 -10.59 -14.35
CA GLY A 26 2.16 -10.76 -13.26
C GLY A 26 2.85 -9.42 -12.91
N ILE A 27 3.19 -9.25 -11.64
CA ILE A 27 3.99 -8.11 -11.19
C ILE A 27 5.33 -8.13 -11.94
N SER A 28 5.64 -7.06 -12.68
CA SER A 28 6.93 -6.94 -13.36
C SER A 28 8.09 -6.93 -12.36
N ALA A 29 9.29 -7.32 -12.79
CA ALA A 29 10.49 -7.29 -11.95
C ALA A 29 10.72 -5.90 -11.31
N LYS A 30 10.39 -4.82 -12.04
CA LYS A 30 10.50 -3.44 -11.52
C LYS A 30 9.49 -3.18 -10.40
N GLN A 31 8.22 -3.53 -10.61
CA GLN A 31 7.18 -3.37 -9.58
C GLN A 31 7.50 -4.20 -8.34
N ARG A 32 7.97 -5.43 -8.51
CA ARG A 32 8.42 -6.28 -7.41
C ARG A 32 9.55 -5.63 -6.63
N ARG A 33 10.56 -5.11 -7.32
CA ARG A 33 11.67 -4.37 -6.68
C ARG A 33 11.18 -3.14 -5.92
N PHE A 34 10.22 -2.38 -6.45
CA PHE A 34 9.63 -1.25 -5.73
C PHE A 34 8.93 -1.70 -4.43
N ILE A 35 8.16 -2.79 -4.48
CA ILE A 35 7.49 -3.34 -3.29
C ILE A 35 8.53 -3.82 -2.26
N GLU A 36 9.57 -4.54 -2.70
CA GLU A 36 10.64 -5.01 -1.83
C GLU A 36 11.40 -3.86 -1.16
N VAL A 37 11.73 -2.80 -1.91
CA VAL A 37 12.38 -1.60 -1.35
C VAL A 37 11.46 -0.89 -0.36
N ALA A 38 10.17 -0.74 -0.67
CA ALA A 38 9.21 -0.11 0.23
C ALA A 38 9.01 -0.92 1.53
N ALA A 39 9.00 -2.26 1.45
CA ALA A 39 8.86 -3.12 2.62
C ALA A 39 10.09 -3.03 3.56
N ASN A 40 11.29 -2.96 3.00
CA ASN A 40 12.53 -2.96 3.76
C ASN A 40 12.91 -1.56 4.28
N TYR A 41 12.75 -0.54 3.44
CA TYR A 41 13.26 0.80 3.69
C TYR A 41 12.17 1.88 3.74
N GLY A 42 10.88 1.50 3.64
CA GLY A 42 9.78 2.45 3.53
C GLY A 42 9.79 3.52 4.61
N LYS A 43 10.03 3.13 5.87
CA LYS A 43 10.11 4.07 7.00
C LYS A 43 11.31 5.04 6.92
N GLU A 44 12.42 4.60 6.34
CA GLU A 44 13.63 5.42 6.19
C GLU A 44 13.54 6.34 4.96
N LEU A 45 12.73 5.94 3.98
CA LEU A 45 12.46 6.66 2.73
C LEU A 45 11.16 7.48 2.79
N GLU A 46 10.47 7.47 3.93
CA GLU A 46 9.31 8.34 4.14
C GLU A 46 9.78 9.80 4.04
N PRO A 47 9.12 10.62 3.20
CA PRO A 47 9.48 12.02 3.08
C PRO A 47 9.24 12.70 4.44
N ASP A 48 10.26 13.38 4.97
CA ASP A 48 10.21 14.09 6.24
C ASP A 48 10.08 15.61 6.04
N GLY A 49 9.84 16.32 7.15
CA GLY A 49 9.81 17.79 7.18
C GLY A 49 8.83 18.41 6.18
N TRP A 50 9.31 19.39 5.40
CA TRP A 50 8.49 20.11 4.42
C TRP A 50 8.01 19.21 3.27
N LEU A 51 8.77 18.15 2.93
CA LEU A 51 8.44 17.21 1.86
C LEU A 51 7.36 16.21 2.27
N ALA A 52 7.14 16.02 3.58
CA ALA A 52 6.08 15.18 4.14
C ALA A 52 4.65 15.72 3.92
N GLY A 53 4.49 16.86 3.23
CA GLY A 53 3.20 17.54 3.06
C GLY A 53 2.68 18.26 4.31
N GLY A 54 3.36 18.14 5.45
CA GLY A 54 3.03 18.85 6.70
C GLY A 54 3.47 20.32 6.73
N GLY A 55 4.21 20.79 5.72
CA GLY A 55 4.79 22.14 5.66
C GLY A 55 3.80 23.29 5.39
N SER A 56 2.52 23.01 5.07
CA SER A 56 1.53 24.06 4.84
C SER A 56 0.81 24.48 6.13
N GLN A 57 1.57 24.86 7.16
CA GLN A 57 1.02 25.81 8.14
C GLN A 57 1.28 27.21 7.60
N VAL A 58 0.31 27.73 6.85
CA VAL A 58 0.20 29.16 6.57
C VAL A 58 0.16 29.85 7.92
N LYS A 59 1.30 30.39 8.38
CA LYS A 59 1.36 31.25 9.55
C LYS A 59 0.58 32.51 9.20
N ASN A 60 -0.69 32.57 9.63
CA ASN A 60 -1.46 33.81 9.62
C ASN A 60 -0.63 34.89 10.32
N PRO A 61 -0.25 35.99 9.64
CA PRO A 61 0.36 37.12 10.31
C PRO A 61 -0.76 37.85 11.05
N LYS A 62 -1.09 37.40 12.27
CA LYS A 62 -1.94 38.18 13.16
C LYS A 62 -1.19 39.46 13.49
N ALA A 63 -1.75 40.56 12.98
CA ALA A 63 -1.45 41.95 13.29
C ALA A 63 -1.05 42.11 14.77
N LYS A 64 0.14 42.66 15.00
CA LYS A 64 0.47 43.27 16.28
C LYS A 64 -0.05 44.70 16.25
N ASN A 65 -0.90 44.97 17.22
CA ASN A 65 -1.41 46.29 17.60
C ASN A 65 -0.26 47.19 18.06
#